data_AF-A0A7S7W420-F1
#
_entry.id   AF-A0A7S7W420-F1
#
_cell.length_a   1.000
_cell.length_b   1.000
_cell.length_c   1.000
_cell.angle_alpha   90.00
_cell.angle_beta   90.00
_cell.angle_gamma   90.00
#
_symmetry.space_group_name_H-M   'P 1'
#
loop_
_entity.id
_entity.type
_entity.pdbx_description
1 polymer ?
#
loop_
_entity_poly.entity_id
_entity_poly.type
_entity_poly.pdbx_seq_one_letter_code
_entity_poly.pdbx_strand_id
1 'polypeptide(L)' 'MKPQGQSNEENLQITVPAATKRSLRLKAAESGETMRVIVLKALADAGIHVPSKELLDRRKSK' A
#
# COMPACT_ATOMS: atom_id res chain seq x y z
N MET A 1 17.54 -16.82 22.33
CA MET A 1 16.50 -15.80 22.07
C MET A 1 16.73 -15.25 20.67
N LYS A 2 15.89 -15.61 19.68
CA LYS A 2 15.99 -15.02 18.33
C LYS A 2 15.37 -13.62 18.39
N PRO A 3 16.00 -12.58 17.82
CA PRO A 3 15.37 -11.27 17.78
C PRO A 3 14.16 -11.36 16.84
N GLN A 4 12.95 -11.29 17.40
CA GLN A 4 11.72 -11.19 16.64
C GLN A 4 11.58 -9.77 16.08
N GLY A 5 12.33 -9.48 15.02
CA GLY A 5 11.98 -8.49 14.02
C GLY A 5 11.14 -9.16 12.93
N GLN A 6 10.02 -9.78 13.30
CA GLN A 6 9.10 -10.35 12.31
C GLN A 6 8.26 -9.21 11.73
N SER A 7 8.66 -8.81 10.53
CA SER A 7 7.81 -8.14 9.56
C SER A 7 6.54 -8.98 9.32
N ASN A 8 5.46 -8.70 10.05
CA ASN A 8 4.11 -9.21 9.75
C ASN A 8 3.53 -8.52 8.49
N GLU A 9 4.32 -8.46 7.42
CA GLU A 9 3.85 -8.03 6.10
C GLU A 9 3.53 -9.29 5.30
N GLU A 10 2.25 -9.46 4.96
CA GLU A 10 1.80 -10.54 4.09
C GLU A 10 1.61 -10.03 2.66
N ASN A 11 1.97 -10.86 1.68
CA ASN A 11 1.81 -10.52 0.26
C ASN A 11 0.40 -10.88 -0.21
N LEU A 12 -0.33 -9.90 -0.74
CA LEU A 12 -1.61 -10.09 -1.39
C LEU A 12 -1.46 -9.92 -2.91
N GLN A 13 -1.63 -11.00 -3.67
CA GLN A 13 -1.64 -10.96 -5.13
C GLN A 13 -3.07 -11.04 -5.65
N ILE A 14 -3.48 -10.04 -6.43
CA ILE A 14 -4.81 -9.98 -7.05
C ILE A 14 -4.71 -9.66 -8.55
N THR A 15 -5.68 -10.15 -9.31
CA THR A 15 -5.85 -9.76 -10.71
C THR A 15 -6.82 -8.59 -10.79
N VAL A 16 -6.43 -7.56 -11.53
CA VAL A 16 -7.27 -6.37 -11.77
C VAL A 16 -7.35 -6.09 -13.27
N PRO A 17 -8.41 -5.43 -13.75
CA PRO A 17 -8.47 -4.95 -15.12
C PRO A 17 -7.25 -4.08 -15.47
N ALA A 18 -6.79 -4.16 -16.72
CA ALA A 18 -5.64 -3.39 -17.20
C ALA A 18 -5.84 -1.87 -17.02
N ALA A 19 -7.07 -1.39 -17.24
CA ALA A 19 -7.44 0.01 -17.01
C ALA A 19 -7.27 0.42 -15.55
N THR A 20 -7.69 -0.42 -14.60
CA THR A 20 -7.52 -0.17 -13.15
C THR A 20 -6.04 -0.10 -12.76
N LYS A 21 -5.21 -1.03 -13.26
CA LYS A 21 -3.76 -1.00 -13.02
C LYS A 21 -3.12 0.27 -13.58
N ARG A 22 -3.53 0.71 -14.78
CA ARG A 22 -3.06 1.96 -15.38
C ARG A 22 -3.47 3.17 -14.54
N SER A 23 -4.73 3.22 -14.08
CA SER A 23 -5.23 4.30 -13.22
C SER A 23 -4.46 4.39 -11.90
N LEU A 24 -4.13 3.25 -11.27
CA LEU A 24 -3.33 3.22 -10.04
C LEU A 24 -1.91 3.77 -10.28
N ARG A 25 -1.30 3.46 -11.43
CA ARG A 25 0.02 4.00 -11.81
C ARG A 25 0.00 5.51 -12.03
N LEU A 26 -1.03 6.02 -12.73
CA LEU A 26 -1.19 7.46 -12.95
C LEU A 26 -1.34 8.19 -11.61
N LYS A 27 -2.22 7.69 -10.73
CA LYS A 27 -2.43 8.30 -9.40
C LYS A 27 -1.17 8.26 -8.53
N ALA A 28 -0.35 7.22 -8.63
CA ALA A 28 0.95 7.16 -7.97
C ALA A 28 1.92 8.23 -8.48
N ALA A 29 1.96 8.45 -9.80
CA ALA A 29 2.79 9.49 -10.40
C ALA A 29 2.33 10.91 -9.99
N GLU A 30 1.02 11.16 -9.97
CA GLU A 30 0.43 12.46 -9.62
C GLU A 30 0.59 12.80 -8.12
N SER A 31 0.37 11.84 -7.23
CA SER A 31 0.43 12.05 -5.77
C SER A 31 1.84 11.96 -5.19
N GLY A 32 2.79 11.35 -5.92
CA GLY A 32 4.11 11.00 -5.40
C GLY A 32 4.11 9.82 -4.42
N GLU A 33 2.96 9.17 -4.20
CA GLU A 33 2.82 8.00 -3.32
C GLU A 33 3.10 6.70 -4.06
N THR A 34 3.48 5.63 -3.34
CA THR A 34 3.51 4.30 -3.95
C THR A 34 2.10 3.81 -4.30
N MET A 35 2.01 2.95 -5.32
CA MET A 35 0.78 2.19 -5.60
C MET A 35 0.28 1.43 -4.37
N ARG A 36 1.19 0.90 -3.53
CA ARG A 36 0.84 0.23 -2.27
C ARG A 36 0.06 1.15 -1.34
N VAL A 37 0.57 2.35 -1.07
CA VAL A 37 -0.09 3.33 -0.18
C VAL A 37 -1.46 3.71 -0.73
N ILE A 38 -1.58 3.94 -2.04
CA ILE A 38 -2.88 4.25 -2.67
C ILE A 38 -3.89 3.12 -2.48
N VAL A 39 -3.47 1.87 -2.69
CA VAL A 39 -4.34 0.70 -2.49
C VAL A 39 -4.73 0.58 -1.02
N LEU A 40 -3.76 0.69 -0.10
CA LEU A 40 -4.00 0.59 1.34
C LEU A 40 -4.97 1.68 1.84
N LYS A 41 -4.86 2.91 1.35
CA LYS A 41 -5.82 3.98 1.65
C LYS A 41 -7.22 3.66 1.13
N ALA A 42 -7.32 3.17 -0.11
CA ALA A 42 -8.61 2.77 -0.66
C ALA A 42 -9.26 1.61 0.11
N LEU A 43 -8.46 0.66 0.61
CA LEU A 43 -8.95 -0.41 1.49
C LEU A 43 -9.44 0.16 2.83
N ALA A 44 -8.70 1.09 3.43
CA ALA A 44 -9.11 1.77 4.65
C ALA A 44 -10.42 2.55 4.47
N ASP A 45 -10.56 3.30 3.38
CA ASP A 45 -11.78 4.02 3.02
C ASP A 45 -12.97 3.07 2.78
N ALA A 46 -12.70 1.85 2.33
CA ALA A 46 -13.69 0.77 2.20
C ALA A 46 -14.02 0.09 3.55
N GLY A 47 -13.43 0.53 4.67
CA GLY A 47 -13.66 -0.02 6.00
C GLY A 47 -12.78 -1.22 6.37
N ILE A 48 -11.81 -1.59 5.53
CA ILE A 48 -10.86 -2.67 5.84
C ILE A 48 -9.80 -2.12 6.79
N HIS A 49 -9.51 -2.88 7.85
CA HIS A 49 -8.49 -2.46 8.82
C HIS A 49 -7.11 -2.38 8.16
N VAL A 50 -6.56 -1.16 8.13
CA VAL A 50 -5.18 -0.90 7.73
C VAL A 50 -4.52 -0.05 8.81
N PRO A 51 -3.41 -0.51 9.43
CA PRO A 51 -2.72 0.28 10.45
C PRO A 51 -2.26 1.64 9.89
N SER A 52 -2.51 2.74 10.61
CA SER A 52 -2.23 4.10 10.12
C SER A 52 -0.76 4.33 9.75
N LYS A 53 0.16 3.60 10.39
CA LYS A 53 1.60 3.60 10.07
C LYS A 53 1.92 3.09 8.66
N GLU A 54 1.05 2.26 8.09
CA GLU A 54 1.19 1.67 6.74
C GLU A 54 0.59 2.56 5.64
N LEU A 55 -0.21 3.58 6.03
CA LEU A 55 -0.79 4.57 5.11
C LEU A 55 0.21 5.67 4.70
N LEU A 56 1.42 5.65 5.28
CA LEU A 56 2.49 6.58 5.00
C LEU A 56 3.56 5.91 4.12
N ASP A 57 4.07 6.66 3.14
CA ASP A 57 5.17 6.18 2.31
C ASP A 57 6.46 6.15 3.12
N ARG A 58 6.92 4.93 3.48
CA ARG A 58 8.18 4.69 4.22
C ARG A 58 9.42 5.18 3.47
N ARG A 59 9.32 5.55 2.18
CA ARG A 59 10.43 6.14 1.42
C ARG A 59 10.80 7.56 1.88
N LYS A 60 9.93 8.27 2.60
CA LYS A 60 10.22 9.61 3.15
C LYS A 60 10.84 9.60 4.55
N SER A 61 10.91 8.45 5.22
CA SER A 61 11.36 8.33 6.60
C SER A 61 12.78 7.80 6.76
N LYS A 62 13.64 7.97 5.75
CA LYS A 62 15.07 7.62 5.82
C LYS A 62 15.93 8.73 5.26
#